data_AF-A0A1E7HE70-F1
#
_entry.id   AF-A0A1E7HE70-F1
#
_cell.length_a   1.000
_cell.length_b   1.000
_cell.length_c   1.000
_cell.angle_alpha   90.00
_cell.angle_beta   90.00
_cell.angle_gamma   90.00
#
_symmetry.space_group_name_H-M   'P 1'
#
loop_
_entity.id
_entity.type
_entity.pdbx_description
1 polymer ?
#
loop_
_entity_poly.entity_id
_entity_poly.type
_entity_poly.pdbx_seq_one_letter_code
_entity_poly.pdbx_strand_id
1 'polypeptide(L)' 'MNNILTDTYKKWIITVTPENKLCSHFSFTITSPTGYEQHVTMGGDNEKRAFERAKEMIDMEIEFDRENS' A
#
# COMPACT_ATOMS: atom_id res chain seq x y z
N MET A 1 -3.07 -0.45 21.07
CA MET A 1 -3.72 -1.31 20.06
C MET A 1 -3.19 -0.85 18.71
N ASN A 2 -2.36 -1.65 18.06
CA ASN A 2 -1.91 -1.34 16.71
C ASN A 2 -2.99 -1.85 15.76
N ASN A 3 -3.86 -0.94 15.31
CA ASN A 3 -4.94 -1.31 14.39
C ASN A 3 -4.33 -1.42 12.98
N ILE A 4 -4.03 -2.65 12.57
CA ILE A 4 -3.71 -2.95 11.17
C ILE A 4 -4.99 -2.74 10.36
N LEU A 5 -4.88 -1.97 9.29
CA LEU A 5 -5.99 -1.65 8.39
C LEU A 5 -5.78 -2.40 7.09
N THR A 6 -6.77 -3.15 6.66
CA THR A 6 -6.74 -3.84 5.38
C THR A 6 -7.89 -3.36 4.52
N ASP A 7 -7.59 -2.99 3.28
CA ASP A 7 -8.56 -2.56 2.27
C ASP A 7 -8.29 -3.29 0.96
N THR A 8 -9.29 -3.39 0.09
CA THR A 8 -9.13 -3.99 -1.23
C THR A 8 -9.44 -2.95 -2.30
N TYR A 9 -8.48 -2.69 -3.18
CA TYR A 9 -8.57 -1.68 -4.23
C TYR A 9 -8.21 -2.28 -5.59
N LYS A 10 -9.14 -2.24 -6.55
CA LYS A 10 -8.92 -2.77 -7.92
C LYS A 10 -8.38 -4.22 -7.98
N LYS A 11 -8.86 -5.09 -7.08
CA LYS A 11 -8.38 -6.48 -6.89
C LYS A 11 -7.00 -6.62 -6.23
N TRP A 12 -6.38 -5.52 -5.83
CA TRP A 12 -5.19 -5.52 -4.99
C TRP A 12 -5.60 -5.41 -3.52
N ILE A 13 -4.81 -6.02 -2.65
CA ILE A 13 -4.98 -5.96 -1.19
C ILE A 13 -3.99 -4.94 -0.66
N ILE A 14 -4.47 -3.96 0.10
CA ILE A 14 -3.66 -2.95 0.77
C ILE A 14 -3.71 -3.23 2.27
N THR A 15 -2.57 -3.46 2.89
CA THR A 15 -2.45 -3.66 4.34
C THR A 15 -1.57 -2.57 4.92
N VAL A 16 -2.17 -1.64 5.67
CA VAL A 16 -1.49 -0.55 6.38
C VAL A 16 -1.26 -0.96 7.83
N THR A 17 0.00 -0.90 8.26
CA THR A 17 0.41 -1.22 9.63
C THR A 17 0.96 0.05 10.29
N PRO A 18 0.38 0.49 11.42
CA PRO A 18 0.97 1.56 12.20
C PRO A 18 2.28 1.07 12.83
N GLU A 19 3.39 1.70 12.48
CA GLU A 19 4.70 1.47 13.10
C GLU A 19 5.05 2.64 13.99
N ASN A 20 5.33 2.34 15.26
CA ASN A 20 5.77 3.35 16.23
C ASN A 20 7.31 3.46 16.22
N LYS A 21 7.92 3.49 15.03
CA LYS A 21 9.36 3.67 14.86
C LYS A 21 9.65 5.13 14.50
N LEU A 22 10.47 5.75 15.35
CA LEU A 22 10.98 7.12 15.25
C LEU A 22 11.18 7.54 13.77
N CYS A 23 10.38 8.50 13.30
CA CYS A 23 10.36 9.15 11.98
C CYS A 23 9.47 8.56 10.86
N SER A 24 8.76 7.45 11.04
CA SER A 24 7.71 7.00 10.10
C SER A 24 6.61 6.27 10.85
N HIS A 25 5.39 6.82 10.82
CA HIS A 25 4.29 6.32 11.66
C HIS A 25 3.54 5.14 11.05
N PHE A 26 3.64 4.92 9.73
CA PHE A 26 2.86 3.90 9.03
C PHE A 26 3.69 3.25 7.92
N SER A 27 3.70 1.92 7.91
CA SER A 27 4.12 1.09 6.78
C SER A 27 2.89 0.52 6.07
N PHE A 28 3.03 0.17 4.79
CA PHE A 28 1.96 -0.53 4.07
C PHE A 28 2.51 -1.60 3.13
N THR A 29 1.69 -2.59 2.84
CA THR A 29 1.98 -3.67 1.89
C THR A 29 0.86 -3.69 0.86
N ILE A 30 1.22 -3.71 -0.42
CA ILE A 30 0.28 -3.94 -1.52
C ILE A 30 0.52 -5.33 -2.10
N THR A 31 -0.56 -6.09 -2.30
CA THR A 31 -0.54 -7.43 -2.87
C THR A 31 -1.39 -7.43 -4.13
N SER A 32 -0.80 -7.76 -5.26
CA SER A 32 -1.48 -7.87 -6.55
C SER A 32 -2.27 -9.19 -6.62
N PRO A 33 -3.31 -9.25 -7.48
CA PRO A 33 -4.02 -10.48 -7.75
C PRO A 33 -3.16 -11.53 -8.48
N THR A 34 -2.02 -11.14 -9.06
CA THR A 34 -1.06 -12.05 -9.70
C THR A 34 -0.07 -12.66 -8.71
N GLY A 35 -0.12 -12.26 -7.43
CA GLY A 35 0.77 -12.74 -6.37
C GLY A 35 2.03 -11.89 -6.18
N TYR A 36 2.12 -10.72 -6.81
CA TYR A 36 3.17 -9.74 -6.54
C TYR A 36 2.90 -9.03 -5.22
N GLU A 37 3.88 -8.97 -4.33
CA GLU A 37 3.79 -8.20 -3.09
C GLU A 37 4.87 -7.15 -3.01
N GLN A 38 4.48 -5.94 -2.60
CA GLN A 38 5.41 -4.85 -2.36
C GLN A 38 5.16 -4.23 -0.99
N HIS A 39 6.19 -4.31 -0.15
CA HIS A 39 6.19 -3.73 1.18
C HIS A 39 6.91 -2.38 1.19
N VAL A 40 6.24 -1.37 1.73
CA VAL A 40 6.72 0.02 1.85
C VAL A 40 6.73 0.42 3.32
N THR A 41 7.93 0.52 3.89
CA THR A 41 8.12 0.88 5.31
C THR A 41 7.86 2.36 5.61
N MET A 42 8.00 3.25 4.63
CA MET A 42 7.75 4.69 4.76
C MET A 42 6.46 5.09 4.03
N GLY A 43 5.34 4.59 4.54
CA GLY A 43 4.03 4.80 3.93
C GLY A 43 3.49 6.22 4.07
N GLY A 44 3.83 6.87 5.19
CA GLY A 44 3.50 8.27 5.45
C GLY A 44 3.33 8.57 6.95
N ASP A 45 2.98 9.82 7.23
CA ASP A 45 2.81 10.32 8.60
C ASP A 45 1.47 9.90 9.24
N ASN A 46 0.50 9.49 8.42
CA ASN A 46 -0.83 9.05 8.83
C ASN A 46 -1.38 7.92 7.92
N GLU A 47 -2.41 7.22 8.40
CA GLU A 47 -3.05 6.10 7.68
C GLU A 47 -3.56 6.52 6.30
N LYS A 48 -4.15 7.70 6.18
CA LYS A 48 -4.79 8.18 4.95
C LYS A 48 -3.75 8.39 3.87
N ARG A 49 -2.60 8.96 4.24
CA ARG A 49 -1.46 9.17 3.35
C ARG A 49 -0.87 7.86 2.88
N ALA A 50 -0.75 6.87 3.78
CA ALA A 50 -0.31 5.53 3.43
C ALA A 50 -1.27 4.85 2.42
N PHE A 51 -2.58 4.98 2.62
CA PHE A 51 -3.58 4.47 1.68
C PHE A 51 -3.59 5.18 0.33
N GLU A 52 -3.52 6.51 0.29
CA GLU A 52 -3.44 7.27 -0.95
C GLU A 52 -2.22 6.85 -1.77
N ARG A 53 -1.06 6.75 -1.10
CA ARG A 53 0.19 6.34 -1.75
C ARG A 53 0.14 4.90 -2.27
N ALA A 54 -0.44 3.98 -1.50
CA ALA A 54 -0.66 2.61 -1.94
C ALA A 54 -1.54 2.55 -3.20
N LYS A 55 -2.61 3.36 -3.25
CA LYS A 55 -3.49 3.46 -4.42
C LYS A 55 -2.76 4.02 -5.63
N GLU A 56 -1.99 5.10 -5.47
CA GLU A 56 -1.18 5.67 -6.55
C GLU A 56 -0.20 4.63 -7.14
N MET A 57 0.45 3.83 -6.29
CA MET A 57 1.34 2.76 -6.75
C MET A 57 0.59 1.67 -7.54
N ILE A 58 -0.57 1.25 -7.05
CA ILE A 58 -1.43 0.27 -7.73
C ILE A 58 -1.91 0.81 -9.08
N ASP A 59 -2.34 2.08 -9.11
CA ASP A 59 -2.78 2.75 -10.33
C ASP A 59 -1.64 2.78 -11.38
N MET A 60 -0.43 3.17 -10.98
CA MET A 60 0.76 3.16 -11.85
C MET A 60 1.10 1.75 -12.37
N GLU A 61 1.07 0.73 -11.51
CA GLU A 61 1.32 -0.66 -11.91
C GLU A 61 0.27 -1.16 -12.92
N ILE A 62 -1.02 -0.83 -12.70
CA ILE A 62 -2.10 -1.20 -13.62
C ILE A 62 -1.95 -0.46 -14.96
N GLU A 63 -1.58 0.81 -14.94
CA GLU A 63 -1.32 1.58 -16.16
C GLU A 63 -0.13 1.00 -16.93
N PHE A 64 0.97 0.68 -16.23
CA PHE A 64 2.15 0.07 -16.83
C PHE A 64 1.86 -1.30 -17.44
N ASP A 65 1.13 -2.17 -16.73
CA ASP A 65 0.71 -3.48 -17.24
C ASP A 65 -0.20 -3.36 -18.46
N ARG A 66 -1.09 -2.36 -18.46
CA ARG A 66 -1.99 -2.07 -19.59
C ARG A 66 -1.26 -1.56 -20.83
N GLU A 67 -0.22 -0.75 -20.69
CA GLU A 67 0.55 -0.26 -21.84
C GLU A 67 1.47 -1.33 -22.45
N ASN A 68 1.82 -2.35 -21.66
CA ASN A 68 2.79 -3.38 -22.06
C ASN A 68 2.13 -4.73 -22.44
N SER A 69 0.79 -4.81 -22.51
CA SER A 69 0.01 -6.00 -22.89
C SER A 69 -0.78 -5.82 -24.19
#